data_AF-A0A257RHS1-F1
#
_entry.id   AF-A0A257RHS1-F1
#
_cell.length_a   1.000
_cell.length_b   1.000
_cell.length_c   1.000
_cell.angle_alpha   90.00
_cell.angle_beta   90.00
_cell.angle_gamma   90.00
#
_symmetry.space_group_name_H-M   'P 1'
#
loop_
_entity.id
_entity.type
_entity.pdbx_description
1 polymer ?
#
loop_
_entity_poly.entity_id
_entity_poly.type
_entity_poly.pdbx_seq_one_letter_code
_entity_poly.pdbx_strand_id
1 'polypeptide(L)' 'MSHFHGPAKPGENAPVLVPISGPHASPITGHAKITADQAKVLLDGMAYVNVHTVKFPAGEIRGQVETGK' A
#
# COMPACT_ATOMS: atom_id res chain seq x y z
N MET A 1 3.70 10.54 3.72
CA MET A 1 3.42 9.23 4.37
C MET A 1 2.88 8.32 3.30
N SER A 2 3.19 7.03 3.36
CA SER A 2 2.69 6.06 2.38
C SER A 2 2.36 4.75 3.09
N HIS A 3 1.33 4.05 2.61
CA HIS A 3 0.88 2.79 3.18
C HIS A 3 0.38 1.84 2.09
N PHE A 4 0.48 0.54 2.35
CA PHE A 4 -0.43 -0.43 1.75
C PHE A 4 -1.73 -0.44 2.54
N HIS A 5 -2.86 -0.40 1.85
CA HIS A 5 -4.20 -0.54 2.41
C HIS A 5 -4.83 -1.84 1.91
N GLY A 6 -5.62 -2.49 2.75
CA GLY A 6 -6.31 -3.73 2.40
C GLY A 6 -6.98 -4.39 3.61
N PRO A 7 -7.79 -5.42 3.39
CA PRO A 7 -8.18 -5.98 2.09
C PRO A 7 -9.14 -5.06 1.31
N ALA A 8 -8.90 -4.88 0.01
CA ALA A 8 -9.71 -4.07 -0.91
C ALA A 8 -9.56 -4.53 -2.37
N LYS A 9 -10.68 -4.59 -3.10
CA LYS A 9 -10.68 -4.69 -4.56
C LYS A 9 -10.38 -3.33 -5.21
N PRO A 10 -10.08 -3.29 -6.52
CA PRO A 10 -9.95 -2.03 -7.25
C PRO A 10 -11.17 -1.12 -7.04
N GLY A 11 -10.93 0.11 -6.60
CA GLY A 11 -11.96 1.12 -6.34
C GLY A 11 -12.53 1.14 -4.92
N GLU A 12 -12.18 0.19 -4.05
CA GLU A 12 -12.62 0.14 -2.66
C GLU A 12 -11.63 0.85 -1.71
N ASN A 13 -12.13 1.39 -0.60
CA ASN A 13 -11.30 1.92 0.48
C ASN A 13 -11.09 0.86 1.56
N ALA A 14 -9.91 0.81 2.16
CA ALA A 14 -9.61 -0.06 3.29
C ALA A 14 -8.74 0.61 4.36
N PRO A 15 -8.69 0.05 5.58
CA PRO A 15 -7.72 0.44 6.62
C PRO A 15 -6.27 0.25 6.16
N VAL A 16 -5.33 0.81 6.93
CA VAL A 16 -3.89 0.57 6.74
C VAL A 16 -3.58 -0.90 7.02
N LEU A 17 -2.93 -1.55 6.05
CA LEU A 17 -2.45 -2.93 6.14
C LEU A 17 -0.99 -2.96 6.55
N VAL A 18 -0.11 -2.27 5.82
CA VAL A 18 1.34 -2.23 6.07
C VAL A 18 1.85 -0.79 5.89
N PRO A 19 2.53 -0.21 6.88
CA PRO A 19 3.15 1.09 6.71
C PRO A 19 4.38 1.01 5.80
N ILE A 20 4.57 2.02 4.95
CA ILE A 20 5.81 2.21 4.19
C ILE A 20 6.66 3.21 4.97
N SER A 21 7.82 2.79 5.46
CA SER A 21 8.75 3.69 6.15
C SER A 21 9.48 4.59 5.15
N GLY A 22 9.89 5.78 5.59
CA GLY A 22 10.66 6.71 4.77
C GLY A 22 12.11 6.24 4.53
N PRO A 23 12.86 6.92 3.64
CA PRO A 23 12.48 8.15 2.93
C PRO A 23 11.49 7.92 1.78
N HIS A 24 10.48 8.80 1.64
CA HIS A 24 9.49 8.76 0.56
C HIS A 24 10.00 9.48 -0.70
N ALA A 25 11.14 9.06 -1.21
CA ALA A 25 11.74 9.54 -2.45
C ALA A 25 11.67 8.43 -3.51
N SER A 26 11.58 8.80 -4.79
CA SER A 26 11.61 7.81 -5.88
C SER A 26 13.06 7.47 -6.25
N PRO A 27 13.43 6.18 -6.37
CA PRO A 27 12.61 5.00 -6.06
C PRO A 27 12.48 4.76 -4.55
N ILE A 28 11.29 4.31 -4.11
CA ILE A 28 11.09 3.86 -2.71
C ILE A 28 11.49 2.39 -2.64
N THR A 29 12.53 2.08 -1.87
CA THR A 29 13.00 0.71 -1.63
C THR A 29 13.02 0.42 -0.13
N GLY A 30 12.58 -0.77 0.27
CA GLY A 30 12.59 -1.16 1.66
C GLY A 30 12.04 -2.56 1.89
N HIS A 31 11.94 -2.95 3.15
CA HIS A 31 11.34 -4.20 3.60
C HIS A 31 10.52 -3.94 4.86
N ALA A 32 9.50 -4.76 5.08
CA ALA A 32 8.68 -4.74 6.27
C ALA A 32 8.47 -6.18 6.75
N LYS A 33 8.45 -6.38 8.07
CA LYS A 33 7.97 -7.63 8.65
C LYS A 33 6.44 -7.61 8.58
N ILE A 34 5.86 -8.63 7.95
CA ILE A 34 4.41 -8.78 7.79
C ILE A 34 3.94 -10.12 8.34
N THR A 35 2.66 -10.21 8.68
CA THR A 35 2.00 -11.48 9.06
C THR A 35 1.67 -12.31 7.83
N ALA A 36 1.36 -13.59 8.03
CA ALA A 36 0.91 -14.47 6.95
C ALA A 36 -0.38 -13.95 6.29
N ASP A 37 -1.32 -13.40 7.07
CA ASP A 37 -2.57 -12.84 6.56
C ASP A 37 -2.34 -11.58 5.71
N GLN A 38 -1.46 -10.67 6.16
CA GLN A 38 -1.06 -9.51 5.36
C GLN A 38 -0.40 -9.93 4.05
N ALA A 39 0.48 -10.94 4.10
CA ALA A 39 1.12 -11.50 2.90
C ALA A 39 0.08 -12.07 1.93
N LYS A 40 -0.92 -12.78 2.44
CA LYS A 40 -2.03 -13.31 1.62
C LYS A 40 -2.80 -12.17 0.93
N VAL A 41 -3.17 -11.12 1.65
CA VAL A 41 -3.87 -9.96 1.08
C VAL A 41 -3.06 -9.29 -0.03
N LEU A 42 -1.74 -9.16 0.14
CA LEU A 42 -0.85 -8.59 -0.87
C LEU A 42 -0.74 -9.50 -2.10
N LEU A 43 -0.57 -10.81 -1.90
CA LEU A 43 -0.39 -11.80 -2.97
C LEU A 43 -1.69 -12.09 -3.75
N ASP A 44 -2.85 -11.96 -3.10
CA ASP A 44 -4.16 -12.08 -3.76
C ASP A 44 -4.52 -10.82 -4.59
N GLY A 45 -3.67 -9.80 -4.59
CA GLY A 45 -3.96 -8.52 -5.22
C GLY A 45 -5.13 -7.79 -4.57
N MET A 46 -5.35 -8.01 -3.27
CA MET A 46 -6.41 -7.38 -2.47
C MET A 46 -5.88 -6.19 -1.66
N ALA A 47 -4.86 -5.50 -2.16
CA ALA A 47 -4.32 -4.31 -1.53
C ALA A 47 -4.01 -3.23 -2.57
N TYR A 48 -3.95 -1.98 -2.12
CA TYR A 48 -3.45 -0.86 -2.92
C TYR A 48 -2.41 -0.07 -2.13
N VAL A 49 -1.41 0.46 -2.83
CA VAL A 49 -0.52 1.49 -2.30
C VAL A 49 -1.26 2.82 -2.33
N ASN A 50 -1.17 3.59 -1.25
CA ASN A 50 -1.63 4.97 -1.17
C ASN A 50 -0.46 5.86 -0.74
N VAL A 51 -0.14 6.87 -1.55
CA VAL A 51 0.90 7.87 -1.27
C VAL A 51 0.21 9.19 -0.95
N HIS A 52 0.56 9.78 0.19
CA HIS A 52 -0.08 11.00 0.71
C HIS A 52 0.92 12.15 0.79
N THR A 53 0.46 13.34 0.41
CA THR A 53 1.16 14.61 0.65
C THR A 53 0.42 15.41 1.73
N VAL A 54 1.02 16.51 2.19
CA VAL A 54 0.35 17.45 3.11
C VAL A 54 -0.89 18.06 2.45
N LYS A 55 -0.84 18.30 1.13
CA LYS A 55 -1.95 18.89 0.38
C LYS A 55 -3.09 17.89 0.16
N PHE A 56 -2.77 16.60 0.04
CA PHE A 56 -3.74 15.54 -0.22
C PHE A 56 -3.63 14.42 0.83
N PRO A 57 -4.13 14.66 2.06
CA PRO A 57 -3.98 13.73 3.18
C PRO A 57 -4.77 12.43 3.01
N ALA A 58 -5.83 12.41 2.19
CA ALA A 58 -6.57 11.18 1.86
C ALA A 58 -5.85 10.30 0.82
N GLY A 59 -4.81 10.82 0.19
CA GLY A 59 -4.07 10.18 -0.90
C GLY A 59 -3.90 11.13 -2.08
N GLU A 60 -2.66 11.33 -2.51
CA GLU A 60 -2.32 11.99 -3.78
C GLU A 60 -2.45 11.00 -4.93
N ILE A 61 -1.91 9.79 -4.77
CA ILE A 61 -1.85 8.75 -5.80
C ILE A 61 -2.11 7.38 -5.16
N ARG A 62 -2.88 6.54 -5.87
CA ARG A 62 -3.16 5.15 -5.50
C ARG A 62 -2.88 4.19 -6.65
N GLY A 63 -2.46 2.98 -6.33
CA GLY A 63 -2.28 1.89 -7.30
C GLY A 63 -2.54 0.53 -6.67
N GLN A 64 -3.29 -0.32 -7.37
CA GLN A 64 -3.56 -1.69 -6.92
C GLN A 64 -2.26 -2.51 -6.97
N VAL A 65 -2.07 -3.38 -5.97
CA VAL A 65 -1.00 -4.37 -5.98
C VAL A 65 -1.42 -5.51 -6.90
N GLU A 66 -0.54 -5.86 -7.83
CA GLU A 66 -0.68 -7.02 -8.71
C GLU A 66 0.54 -7.92 -8.52
N THR A 67 0.34 -9.23 -8.62
CA THR A 67 1.46 -10.16 -8.72
C THR A 67 2.13 -9.96 -10.07
N GLY A 68 3.46 -9.84 -10.06
CA GLY A 68 4.24 -9.74 -11.30
C GLY A 68 3.93 -10.93 -12.20
N LYS A 69 3.75 -10.67 -13.50
CA LYS A 69 3.62 -11.71 -14.53
C LYS A 69 4.94 -12.45 -14.71
#